data_AF-A0A259RW37-F1
#
_entry.id   AF-A0A259RW37-F1
#
_cell.length_a   1.000
_cell.length_b   1.000
_cell.length_c   1.000
_cell.angle_alpha   90.00
_cell.angle_beta   90.00
_cell.angle_gamma   90.00
#
_symmetry.space_group_name_H-M   'P 1'
#
loop_
_entity.id
_entity.type
_entity.pdbx_description
1 polymer ?
#
loop_
_entity_poly.entity_id
_entity_poly.type
_entity_poly.pdbx_seq_one_letter_code
_entity_poly.pdbx_strand_id
1 'polypeptide(L)'
;MIGLVVNPVAGVGGPAGLAGSDGAAVQAQAAEHGSAPRAHERAGQTLAVLARSHPRVRILTAAGSMGAAAVADAGLEPVVVFTPSSTATTPDDTAAAVAAVAAAGASLVLVAGGDGTLRDAVRGLGAAPGSAPAVLGIP
;
A
#
# COMPACT_ATOMS: atom_id res chain seq x y z
N MET A 1 -12.49 -0.12 11.28
CA MET A 1 -11.73 -1.28 10.75
C MET A 1 -10.35 -0.82 10.32
N ILE A 2 -9.36 -1.70 10.14
CA ILE A 2 -8.04 -1.34 9.62
C ILE A 2 -8.00 -1.62 8.11
N GLY A 3 -7.46 -0.66 7.37
CA GLY A 3 -7.17 -0.78 5.95
C GLY A 3 -5.67 -0.92 5.67
N LEU A 4 -5.32 -1.59 4.58
CA LEU A 4 -3.96 -1.65 4.06
C LEU A 4 -3.96 -1.37 2.55
N VAL A 5 -3.07 -0.48 2.12
CA VAL A 5 -2.71 -0.30 0.71
C VAL A 5 -1.19 -0.41 0.59
N VAL A 6 -0.74 -1.26 -0.33
CA VAL A 6 0.66 -1.47 -0.66
C VAL A 6 0.88 -0.91 -2.06
N ASN A 7 1.88 -0.07 -2.24
CA ASN A 7 2.33 0.29 -3.58
C ASN A 7 3.37 -0.75 -4.04
N PRO A 8 3.03 -1.63 -5.01
CA PRO A 8 3.90 -2.75 -5.41
C PRO A 8 5.27 -2.31 -5.96
N VAL A 9 5.38 -1.06 -6.43
CA VAL A 9 6.60 -0.53 -7.05
C VAL A 9 7.40 0.42 -6.14
N ALA A 10 6.98 0.60 -4.88
CA ALA A 10 7.67 1.48 -3.96
C ALA A 10 8.98 0.88 -3.40
N GLY A 11 9.94 1.76 -3.08
CA GLY A 11 11.25 1.41 -2.51
C GLY A 11 12.37 1.25 -3.54
N VAL A 12 12.08 1.50 -4.80
CA VAL A 12 12.98 1.28 -5.94
C VAL A 12 13.95 2.47 -6.16
N GLY A 13 13.49 3.70 -5.92
CA GLY A 13 14.29 4.92 -6.18
C GLY A 13 15.31 5.29 -5.09
N GLY A 14 15.00 5.03 -3.83
CA GLY A 14 15.83 5.46 -2.68
C GLY A 14 17.25 4.86 -2.70
N PRO A 15 17.39 3.53 -2.76
CA PRO A 15 18.70 2.87 -2.82
C PRO A 15 19.49 3.17 -4.11
N ALA A 16 18.82 3.61 -5.17
CA ALA A 16 19.43 3.98 -6.45
C ALA A 16 19.90 5.45 -6.50
N GLY A 17 19.70 6.24 -5.43
CA GLY A 17 20.03 7.67 -5.42
C GLY A 17 19.12 8.53 -6.30
N LEU A 18 17.95 8.00 -6.68
CA LEU A 18 16.99 8.66 -7.56
C LEU A 18 15.89 9.33 -6.72
N ALA A 19 15.45 10.52 -7.16
CA ALA A 19 14.36 11.25 -6.51
C ALA A 19 13.01 10.59 -6.83
N GLY A 20 12.68 9.52 -6.10
CA GLY A 20 11.44 8.76 -6.25
C GLY A 20 11.58 7.50 -7.11
N SER A 21 10.54 6.65 -7.10
CA SER A 21 10.42 5.42 -7.90
C SER A 21 9.58 5.61 -9.18
N ASP A 22 9.25 6.86 -9.50
CA ASP A 22 8.20 7.18 -10.46
C ASP A 22 8.77 7.25 -11.87
N GLY A 23 8.25 6.37 -12.73
CA GLY A 23 8.65 6.25 -14.14
C GLY A 23 9.24 4.87 -14.47
N ALA A 24 8.81 4.30 -15.60
CA ALA A 24 9.29 2.99 -16.05
C ALA A 24 10.82 2.91 -16.22
N ALA A 25 11.46 4.04 -16.57
CA ALA A 25 12.91 4.15 -16.67
C ALA A 25 13.61 3.99 -15.30
N VAL A 26 13.06 4.59 -14.24
CA VAL A 26 13.59 4.49 -12.87
C VAL A 26 13.47 3.06 -12.35
N GLN A 27 12.36 2.39 -12.66
CA GLN A 27 12.14 0.99 -12.28
C GLN A 27 13.10 0.04 -12.99
N ALA A 28 13.36 0.26 -14.29
CA ALA A 28 14.33 -0.51 -15.05
C ALA A 28 15.76 -0.29 -14.54
N GLN A 29 16.18 0.96 -14.33
CA GLN A 29 17.51 1.29 -13.81
C GLN A 29 17.74 0.72 -12.42
N ALA A 30 16.78 0.83 -11.51
CA ALA A 30 16.94 0.30 -10.16
C ALA A 30 16.96 -1.24 -10.13
N ALA A 31 16.22 -1.91 -11.02
CA ALA A 31 16.34 -3.36 -11.20
C ALA A 31 17.75 -3.76 -11.69
N GLU A 32 18.35 -2.99 -12.61
CA GLU A 32 19.75 -3.19 -13.03
C GLU A 32 20.75 -2.98 -11.88
N HIS A 33 20.43 -2.13 -10.91
CA HIS A 33 21.24 -1.88 -9.71
C HIS A 33 20.88 -2.79 -8.51
N GLY A 34 20.07 -3.84 -8.71
CA GLY A 34 19.71 -4.81 -7.67
C GLY A 34 18.75 -4.29 -6.60
N SER A 35 18.10 -3.13 -6.82
CA SER A 35 17.11 -2.57 -5.92
C SER A 35 15.73 -3.15 -6.21
N ALA A 36 15.24 -3.99 -5.29
CA ALA A 36 13.92 -4.62 -5.40
C ALA A 36 12.85 -3.84 -4.61
N PRO A 37 11.56 -3.88 -5.02
CA PRO A 37 10.47 -3.33 -4.23
C PRO A 37 10.40 -3.99 -2.85
N ARG A 38 10.36 -3.17 -1.78
CA ARG A 38 10.34 -3.64 -0.38
C ARG A 38 9.00 -3.45 0.31
N ALA A 39 8.04 -2.84 -0.38
CA ALA A 39 6.74 -2.51 0.21
C ALA A 39 5.98 -3.74 0.72
N HIS A 40 5.99 -4.84 -0.04
CA HIS A 40 5.35 -6.10 0.36
C HIS A 40 6.00 -6.69 1.61
N GLU A 41 7.33 -6.77 1.64
CA GLU A 41 8.11 -7.26 2.80
C GLU A 41 7.79 -6.45 4.07
N ARG A 42 7.82 -5.12 3.96
CA ARG A 42 7.56 -4.21 5.07
C ARG A 42 6.10 -4.30 5.54
N ALA A 43 5.15 -4.38 4.62
CA ALA A 43 3.74 -4.62 4.94
C ALA A 43 3.57 -5.95 5.70
N GLY A 44 4.23 -7.02 5.25
CA GLY A 44 4.23 -8.32 5.93
C GLY A 44 4.77 -8.24 7.36
N GLN A 45 5.87 -7.52 7.59
CA GLN A 45 6.42 -7.31 8.94
C GLN A 45 5.43 -6.59 9.87
N THR A 46 4.75 -5.56 9.37
CA THR A 46 3.69 -4.85 10.12
C THR A 46 2.50 -5.77 10.41
N LEU A 47 2.02 -6.50 9.40
CA LEU A 47 0.88 -7.42 9.54
C LEU A 47 1.19 -8.58 10.49
N ALA A 48 2.43 -9.06 10.54
CA ALA A 48 2.84 -10.09 11.49
C ALA A 48 2.68 -9.64 12.94
N VAL A 49 2.89 -8.36 13.24
CA VAL A 49 2.60 -7.79 14.57
C VAL A 49 1.10 -7.85 14.86
N LEU A 50 0.27 -7.45 13.90
CA LEU A 50 -1.18 -7.49 14.03
C LEU A 50 -1.71 -8.92 14.18
N ALA A 51 -1.20 -9.87 13.39
CA ALA A 51 -1.61 -11.26 13.43
C ALA A 51 -1.31 -11.92 14.79
N ARG A 52 -0.17 -11.61 15.41
CA ARG A 52 0.16 -12.13 16.75
C ARG A 52 -0.81 -11.65 17.82
N SER A 53 -1.22 -10.38 17.78
CA SER A 53 -2.12 -9.79 18.77
C SER A 53 -3.60 -10.03 18.46
N HIS A 54 -3.95 -10.15 17.18
CA HIS A 54 -5.32 -10.19 16.66
C HIS A 54 -5.44 -11.16 15.45
N PRO A 55 -5.30 -12.49 15.65
CA PRO A 55 -5.20 -13.46 14.56
C PRO A 55 -6.46 -13.61 13.69
N ARG A 56 -7.60 -13.05 14.13
CA ARG A 56 -8.88 -13.07 13.38
C ARG A 56 -9.26 -11.70 12.82
N VAL A 57 -8.34 -10.74 12.83
CA VAL A 57 -8.61 -9.42 12.25
C VAL A 57 -8.75 -9.54 10.75
N ARG A 58 -9.78 -8.88 10.22
CA ARG A 58 -10.05 -8.77 8.79
C ARG A 58 -9.52 -7.42 8.32
N ILE A 59 -8.77 -7.40 7.21
CA ILE A 59 -8.10 -6.19 6.72
C ILE A 59 -8.76 -5.75 5.41
N LEU A 60 -9.29 -4.52 5.38
CA LEU A 60 -9.78 -3.91 4.15
C LEU A 60 -8.60 -3.60 3.23
N THR A 61 -8.61 -4.05 1.99
CA THR A 61 -7.44 -3.89 1.12
C THR A 61 -7.78 -3.96 -0.37
N ALA A 62 -6.78 -3.72 -1.21
CA ALA A 62 -6.83 -3.88 -2.65
C ALA A 62 -6.37 -5.29 -3.07
N ALA A 63 -6.86 -5.77 -4.21
CA ALA A 63 -6.53 -7.08 -4.74
C ALA A 63 -5.03 -7.24 -5.11
N GLY A 64 -4.57 -8.48 -5.13
CA GLY A 64 -3.23 -8.83 -5.59
C GLY A 64 -2.11 -8.19 -4.75
N SER A 65 -1.07 -7.73 -5.45
CA SER A 65 0.12 -7.12 -4.84
C SER A 65 -0.14 -5.78 -4.15
N MET A 66 -1.30 -5.16 -4.39
CA MET A 66 -1.68 -3.91 -3.71
C MET A 66 -2.14 -4.09 -2.26
N GLY A 67 -2.18 -5.33 -1.75
CA GLY A 67 -2.25 -5.60 -0.32
C GLY A 67 -2.87 -6.94 0.05
N ALA A 68 -3.81 -7.47 -0.74
CA ALA A 68 -4.44 -8.77 -0.46
C ALA A 68 -3.42 -9.90 -0.32
N ALA A 69 -2.39 -9.91 -1.17
CA ALA A 69 -1.29 -10.87 -1.06
C ALA A 69 -0.57 -10.75 0.30
N ALA A 70 -0.19 -9.54 0.72
CA ALA A 70 0.52 -9.33 1.98
C ALA A 70 -0.31 -9.75 3.20
N VAL A 71 -1.62 -9.47 3.18
CA VAL A 71 -2.55 -9.89 4.24
C VAL A 71 -2.66 -11.42 4.31
N ALA A 72 -2.81 -12.08 3.16
CA ALA A 72 -2.88 -13.54 3.09
C ALA A 72 -1.57 -14.21 3.53
N ASP A 73 -0.42 -13.69 3.10
CA ASP A 73 0.91 -14.18 3.49
C ASP A 73 1.14 -14.07 5.00
N ALA A 74 0.54 -13.07 5.65
CA ALA A 74 0.56 -12.89 7.10
C ALA A 74 -0.44 -13.79 7.86
N GLY A 75 -1.20 -14.63 7.16
CA GLY A 75 -2.21 -15.52 7.75
C GLY A 75 -3.49 -14.81 8.21
N LEU A 76 -3.76 -13.60 7.71
CA LEU A 76 -4.95 -12.81 8.00
C LEU A 76 -5.97 -12.88 6.84
N GLU A 77 -7.20 -12.47 7.09
CA GLU A 77 -8.25 -12.45 6.06
C GLU A 77 -8.30 -11.10 5.33
N PRO A 78 -7.96 -11.05 4.02
CA PRO A 78 -8.15 -9.86 3.21
C PRO A 78 -9.63 -9.68 2.85
N VAL A 79 -10.13 -8.46 3.02
CA VAL A 79 -11.43 -8.01 2.51
C VAL A 79 -11.15 -7.07 1.34
N VAL A 80 -11.22 -7.62 0.13
CA VAL A 80 -10.91 -6.88 -1.09
C VAL A 80 -12.04 -5.90 -1.41
N VAL A 81 -11.71 -4.60 -1.45
CA VAL A 81 -12.66 -3.51 -1.75
C VAL A 81 -12.25 -2.70 -2.99
N PHE A 82 -11.08 -2.99 -3.55
CA PHE A 82 -10.60 -2.41 -4.80
C PHE A 82 -9.84 -3.48 -5.59
N THR A 83 -9.98 -3.49 -6.91
CA THR A 83 -9.21 -4.37 -7.80
C THR A 83 -8.63 -3.53 -8.93
N PRO A 84 -7.29 -3.44 -9.07
CA PRO A 84 -6.69 -2.71 -10.18
C PRO A 84 -6.98 -3.44 -11.50
N SER A 85 -7.06 -2.67 -12.59
CA SER A 85 -7.33 -3.22 -13.93
C SER A 85 -6.15 -3.99 -14.54
N SER A 86 -4.95 -3.83 -13.96
CA SER A 86 -3.69 -4.41 -14.41
C SER A 86 -2.79 -4.75 -13.22
N THR A 87 -1.83 -5.65 -13.43
CA THR A 87 -0.76 -5.93 -12.46
C THR A 87 0.29 -4.82 -12.41
N ALA A 88 0.41 -4.02 -13.46
CA ALA A 88 1.25 -2.83 -13.50
C ALA A 88 0.44 -1.63 -12.99
N THR A 89 0.56 -1.36 -11.69
CA THR A 89 -0.24 -0.35 -10.98
C THR A 89 0.37 1.04 -11.06
N THR A 90 -0.48 2.05 -10.95
CA THR A 90 -0.13 3.47 -11.06
C THR A 90 -0.35 4.22 -9.74
N PRO A 91 0.14 5.46 -9.63
CA PRO A 91 -0.25 6.39 -8.57
C PRO A 91 -1.78 6.57 -8.43
N ASP A 92 -2.52 6.52 -9.54
CA ASP A 92 -3.99 6.60 -9.54
C ASP A 92 -4.63 5.35 -8.93
N ASP A 93 -4.08 4.16 -9.17
CA ASP A 93 -4.54 2.95 -8.50
C ASP A 93 -4.33 3.05 -6.99
N THR A 94 -3.21 3.63 -6.54
CA THR A 94 -2.95 3.86 -5.10
C THR A 94 -4.00 4.79 -4.48
N ALA A 95 -4.27 5.93 -5.12
CA ALA A 95 -5.28 6.87 -4.65
C ALA A 95 -6.68 6.25 -4.64
N ALA A 96 -7.06 5.52 -5.70
CA ALA A 96 -8.35 4.84 -5.81
C ALA A 96 -8.51 3.72 -4.77
N ALA A 97 -7.46 2.94 -4.51
CA ALA A 97 -7.45 1.92 -3.47
C ALA A 97 -7.67 2.52 -2.09
N VAL A 98 -6.99 3.63 -1.76
CA VAL A 98 -7.16 4.31 -0.48
C VAL A 98 -8.57 4.88 -0.33
N ALA A 99 -9.12 5.49 -1.38
CA ALA A 99 -10.50 5.98 -1.40
C ALA A 99 -11.51 4.84 -1.13
N ALA A 100 -11.35 3.70 -1.80
CA ALA A 100 -12.22 2.54 -1.62
C ALA A 100 -12.13 1.95 -0.20
N VAL A 101 -10.91 1.84 0.35
CA VAL A 101 -10.68 1.38 1.72
C VAL A 101 -11.32 2.31 2.74
N ALA A 102 -11.21 3.63 2.56
CA ALA A 102 -11.85 4.62 3.41
C ALA A 102 -13.38 4.53 3.32
N ALA A 103 -13.93 4.46 2.11
CA ALA A 103 -15.37 4.32 1.87
C ALA A 103 -15.95 3.02 2.47
N ALA A 104 -15.14 1.96 2.58
CA ALA A 104 -15.51 0.70 3.22
C ALA A 104 -15.48 0.75 4.77
N GLY A 105 -15.21 1.91 5.38
CA GLY A 105 -15.27 2.10 6.84
C GLY A 105 -13.95 1.82 7.58
N ALA A 106 -12.81 1.94 6.88
CA ALA A 106 -11.53 2.00 7.57
C ALA A 106 -11.48 3.25 8.47
N SER A 107 -10.97 3.08 9.69
CA SER A 107 -10.68 4.18 10.63
C SER A 107 -9.18 4.51 10.69
N LEU A 108 -8.35 3.56 10.23
CA LEU A 108 -6.91 3.69 10.04
C LEU A 108 -6.57 3.01 8.70
N VAL A 109 -5.82 3.69 7.85
CA VAL A 109 -5.25 3.14 6.62
C VAL A 109 -3.74 3.08 6.76
N LEU A 110 -3.20 1.87 6.74
CA LEU A 110 -1.78 1.59 6.65
C LEU A 110 -1.35 1.68 5.18
N VAL A 111 -0.26 2.41 4.90
CA VAL A 111 0.21 2.63 3.54
C VAL A 111 1.67 2.21 3.43
N ALA A 112 1.96 1.13 2.69
CA ALA A 112 3.33 0.66 2.47
C ALA A 112 3.90 1.27 1.19
N GLY A 113 4.90 2.13 1.37
CA GLY A 113 5.58 2.85 0.30
C GLY A 113 6.32 4.08 0.81
N GLY A 114 6.91 4.86 -0.10
CA GLY A 114 7.61 6.10 0.25
C GLY A 114 6.71 7.33 0.28
N ASP A 115 7.30 8.53 0.41
CA ASP A 115 6.58 9.81 0.49
C ASP A 115 5.64 10.06 -0.70
N GLY A 116 6.04 9.65 -1.92
CA GLY A 116 5.18 9.72 -3.10
C GLY A 116 3.90 8.88 -2.92
N THR A 117 4.02 7.69 -2.35
CA THR A 117 2.87 6.82 -2.05
C THR A 117 1.97 7.42 -0.98
N LEU A 118 2.54 8.04 0.06
CA LEU A 118 1.75 8.76 1.06
C LEU A 118 1.02 9.98 0.47
N ARG A 119 1.66 10.70 -0.46
CA ARG A 119 1.02 11.79 -1.20
C ARG A 119 -0.18 11.28 -2.00
N ASP A 120 -0.03 10.17 -2.70
CA ASP A 120 -1.13 9.54 -3.46
C ASP A 120 -2.26 9.06 -2.55
N ALA A 121 -1.93 8.51 -1.39
CA ALA A 121 -2.91 8.12 -0.38
C ALA A 121 -3.72 9.33 0.12
N VAL A 122 -3.05 10.44 0.46
CA VAL A 122 -3.73 11.69 0.86
C VAL A 122 -4.60 12.23 -0.27
N ARG A 123 -4.12 12.18 -1.51
CA ARG A 123 -4.92 12.55 -2.68
C ARG A 123 -6.18 11.70 -2.81
N GLY A 124 -6.08 10.39 -2.58
CA GLY A 124 -7.21 9.46 -2.60
C GLY A 124 -8.28 9.74 -1.55
N LEU A 125 -7.88 10.17 -0.34
CA LEU A 125 -8.82 10.57 0.71
C LEU A 125 -9.54 11.89 0.39
N GLY A 126 -8.90 12.75 -0.41
CA GLY A 126 -9.42 14.07 -0.76
C GLY A 126 -9.59 15.00 0.46
N ALA A 127 -10.22 16.15 0.24
CA ALA A 127 -10.63 17.07 1.30
C ALA A 127 -12.03 16.69 1.82
N ALA A 128 -12.21 15.47 2.33
CA ALA A 128 -13.51 15.06 2.85
C ALA A 128 -13.85 15.84 4.14
N PRO A 129 -14.99 16.58 4.21
CA PRO A 129 -15.45 17.15 5.47
C PRO A 129 -16.08 16.03 6.31
N GLY A 130 -15.37 15.56 7.34
CA GLY A 130 -15.82 14.49 8.24
C GLY A 130 -14.67 13.75 8.94
N SER A 131 -14.96 12.63 9.59
CA SER A 131 -13.97 11.76 10.26
C SER A 131 -13.18 10.90 9.25
N ALA A 132 -12.35 11.54 8.42
CA ALA A 132 -11.43 10.82 7.54
C ALA A 132 -10.56 9.85 8.37
N PRO A 133 -10.24 8.65 7.85
CA PRO A 133 -9.35 7.74 8.56
C PRO A 133 -7.98 8.36 8.77
N ALA A 134 -7.33 8.00 9.89
CA ALA A 134 -5.91 8.28 10.04
C ALA A 134 -5.11 7.52 8.97
N VAL A 135 -4.04 8.13 8.46
CA VAL A 135 -3.10 7.47 7.53
C VAL A 135 -1.77 7.28 8.26
N LEU A 136 -1.25 6.06 8.23
CA LEU A 136 0.06 5.73 8.79
C LEU A 136 0.93 5.05 7.73
N GLY A 137 2.09 5.65 7.47
CA GLY A 137 3.08 5.08 6.57
C GLY A 137 3.79 3.88 7.18
N ILE A 138 3.99 2.85 6.36
CA ILE A 138 4.93 1.75 6.59
C ILE A 138 6.15 2.09 5.72
N PRO A 139 7.19 2.72 6.29
CA PRO A 139 8.35 3.17 5.54
C PRO A 139 9.14 1.98 5.03
#